data_AF-C8NB23-F1
#
_entry.id   AF-C8NB23-F1
#
_cell.length_a   1.000
_cell.length_b   1.000
_cell.length_c   1.000
_cell.angle_alpha   90.00
_cell.angle_beta   90.00
_cell.angle_gamma   90.00
#
_symmetry.space_group_name_H-M   'P 1'
#
loop_
_entity.id
_entity.type
_entity.pdbx_description
1 polymer ?
#
loop_
_entity_poly.entity_id
_entity_poly.type
_entity_poly.pdbx_seq_one_letter_code
_entity_poly.pdbx_strand_id
1 'polypeptide(L)'
;MYTQDNDFFYIPKDRHEKSSFMNYFYNDVNKYTPNPQKTIKRLFSIVYHDGYFLEAVYSILVEYETFSGDGICWSYPDLNSPFPEDHFDGIVFSIGFDDPDYTVYVSEQTCFEYTKLACERFMKIHPEKKYQTFLMNIINNWRPLNEVS
;
A
#
# COMPACT_ATOMS: atom_id res chain seq x y z
N MET A 1 11.20 19.57 -5.76
CA MET A 1 9.85 19.20 -6.22
C MET A 1 10.04 18.40 -7.50
N TYR A 2 9.82 17.08 -7.44
CA TYR A 2 10.04 16.20 -8.57
C TYR A 2 8.81 16.33 -9.48
N THR A 3 8.90 17.19 -10.49
CA THR A 3 7.87 17.33 -11.53
C THR A 3 8.23 16.37 -12.65
N GLN A 4 8.02 15.07 -12.42
CA GLN A 4 7.97 14.12 -13.53
C GLN A 4 6.48 13.96 -13.84
N ASP A 5 6.09 14.07 -15.11
CA ASP A 5 4.81 13.55 -15.58
C ASP A 5 4.57 12.22 -14.85
N ASN A 6 3.53 12.15 -14.01
CA ASN A 6 3.29 11.08 -13.04
C ASN A 6 2.95 9.77 -13.77
N ASP A 7 3.93 9.20 -14.46
CA ASP A 7 3.81 7.92 -15.11
C ASP A 7 4.02 6.83 -14.05
N PHE A 8 2.96 6.60 -13.29
CA PHE A 8 2.87 5.51 -12.31
C PHE A 8 2.87 4.13 -12.97
N PHE A 9 2.85 4.07 -14.30
CA PHE A 9 2.76 2.84 -15.05
C PHE A 9 4.03 2.00 -14.93
N TYR A 10 3.82 0.72 -14.59
CA TYR A 10 4.80 -0.34 -14.73
C TYR A 10 4.07 -1.62 -15.13
N ILE A 11 4.82 -2.56 -15.72
CA ILE A 11 4.30 -3.90 -16.02
C ILE A 11 4.71 -4.82 -14.86
N PRO A 12 3.78 -5.45 -14.13
CA PRO A 12 4.13 -6.40 -13.08
C PRO A 12 5.03 -7.52 -13.63
N LYS A 13 6.16 -7.74 -12.95
CA LYS A 13 7.13 -8.82 -13.23
C LYS A 13 6.99 -9.94 -12.20
N ASP A 14 7.50 -11.11 -12.58
CA ASP A 14 7.56 -12.37 -11.82
C ASP A 14 6.23 -13.15 -11.72
N ARG A 15 5.76 -13.65 -12.87
CA ARG A 15 4.69 -14.65 -12.91
C ARG A 15 5.20 -16.02 -12.48
N HIS A 16 4.89 -16.44 -11.25
CA HIS A 16 4.80 -17.85 -10.96
C HIS A 16 3.44 -18.35 -11.46
N GLU A 17 3.41 -19.24 -12.45
CA GLU A 17 2.18 -19.76 -13.08
C GLU A 17 1.15 -20.37 -12.10
N LYS A 18 1.52 -20.56 -10.82
CA LYS A 18 0.71 -21.18 -9.78
C LYS A 18 0.38 -20.27 -8.58
N SER A 19 0.83 -19.01 -8.52
CA SER A 19 0.52 -18.12 -7.40
C SER A 19 -0.82 -17.41 -7.61
N SER A 20 -1.73 -17.51 -6.62
CA SER A 20 -2.88 -16.61 -6.51
C SER A 20 -2.40 -15.15 -6.58
N PHE A 21 -3.16 -14.26 -7.25
CA PHE A 21 -2.83 -12.83 -7.33
C PHE A 21 -2.63 -12.20 -5.94
N MET A 22 -3.33 -12.72 -4.92
CA MET A 22 -3.20 -12.35 -3.50
C MET A 22 -1.80 -12.61 -2.90
N ASN A 23 -1.00 -13.48 -3.51
CA ASN A 23 0.36 -13.82 -3.07
C ASN A 23 1.41 -13.50 -4.16
N TYR A 24 1.03 -12.71 -5.17
CA TYR A 24 1.86 -12.43 -6.34
C TYR A 24 3.10 -11.63 -5.96
N PHE A 25 2.92 -10.57 -5.16
CA PHE A 25 4.04 -9.79 -4.66
C PHE A 25 4.70 -10.48 -3.48
N TYR A 26 3.96 -11.08 -2.55
CA TYR A 26 4.51 -11.85 -1.42
C TYR A 26 4.11 -13.31 -1.45
N ASN A 27 5.04 -14.20 -1.79
CA ASN A 27 4.79 -15.63 -1.89
C ASN A 27 4.82 -16.39 -0.54
N ASP A 28 5.09 -15.69 0.57
CA ASP A 28 5.22 -16.26 1.91
C ASP A 28 3.93 -16.19 2.74
N VAL A 29 2.87 -15.55 2.23
CA VAL A 29 1.59 -15.41 2.95
C VAL A 29 0.76 -16.68 2.84
N ASN A 30 0.36 -17.23 3.99
CA ASN A 30 -0.45 -18.44 4.09
C ASN A 30 -1.52 -18.30 5.19
N LYS A 31 -2.33 -19.35 5.39
CA LYS A 31 -3.46 -19.34 6.34
C LYS A 31 -3.06 -19.13 7.81
N TYR A 32 -1.79 -19.30 8.16
CA TYR A 32 -1.26 -19.09 9.51
C TYR A 32 -0.58 -17.73 9.68
N THR A 33 -0.47 -16.92 8.63
CA THR A 33 0.05 -15.56 8.74
C THR A 33 -0.94 -14.71 9.55
N PRO A 34 -0.50 -14.05 10.65
CA PRO A 34 -1.40 -13.25 11.48
C PRO A 34 -1.73 -11.90 10.83
N ASN A 35 -2.83 -11.28 11.26
CA ASN A 35 -3.08 -9.87 11.04
C ASN A 35 -2.15 -9.02 11.96
N PRO A 36 -1.67 -7.85 11.51
CA PRO A 36 -2.02 -7.17 10.27
C PRO A 36 -1.24 -7.63 9.03
N GLN A 37 -0.16 -8.40 9.21
CA GLN A 37 0.76 -8.81 8.13
C GLN A 37 0.04 -9.50 6.96
N LYS A 38 -0.90 -10.40 7.24
CA LYS A 38 -1.66 -11.13 6.20
C LYS A 38 -2.41 -10.18 5.28
N THR A 39 -3.22 -9.29 5.83
CA THR A 39 -4.02 -8.32 5.06
C THR A 39 -3.13 -7.37 4.27
N ILE A 40 -2.14 -6.74 4.92
CA ILE A 40 -1.28 -5.75 4.29
C ILE A 40 -0.50 -6.35 3.10
N LYS A 41 0.14 -7.50 3.30
CA LYS A 41 0.91 -8.16 2.22
C LYS A 41 0.03 -8.62 1.05
N ARG A 42 -1.21 -9.04 1.33
CA ARG A 42 -2.17 -9.39 0.28
C ARG A 42 -2.62 -8.17 -0.49
N LEU A 43 -2.98 -7.08 0.19
CA LEU A 43 -3.33 -5.81 -0.45
C LEU A 43 -2.20 -5.34 -1.38
N PHE A 44 -0.96 -5.30 -0.88
CA PHE A 44 0.19 -4.95 -1.73
C PHE A 44 0.38 -5.91 -2.91
N SER A 45 0.02 -7.19 -2.76
CA SER A 45 0.08 -8.14 -3.88
C SER A 45 -0.96 -7.85 -4.95
N ILE A 46 -2.20 -7.51 -4.55
CA ILE A 46 -3.27 -7.12 -5.47
C ILE A 46 -2.88 -5.83 -6.20
N VAL A 47 -2.57 -4.77 -5.45
CA VAL A 47 -2.22 -3.46 -6.00
C VAL A 47 -1.00 -3.55 -6.91
N TYR A 48 0.00 -4.35 -6.53
CA TYR A 48 1.16 -4.60 -7.38
C TYR A 48 0.79 -5.34 -8.67
N HIS A 49 0.00 -6.40 -8.58
CA HIS A 49 -0.46 -7.20 -9.71
C HIS A 49 -1.29 -6.36 -10.71
N ASP A 50 -2.10 -5.42 -10.22
CA ASP A 50 -2.99 -4.62 -11.06
C ASP A 50 -2.31 -3.39 -11.67
N GLY A 51 -1.04 -3.13 -11.32
CA GLY A 51 -0.24 -2.04 -11.90
C GLY A 51 -0.36 -0.70 -11.15
N TYR A 52 -1.01 -0.67 -9.99
CA TYR A 52 -1.31 0.56 -9.25
C TYR A 52 -0.38 0.83 -8.06
N PHE A 53 0.67 0.03 -7.85
CA PHE A 53 1.49 0.13 -6.64
C PHE A 53 2.15 1.50 -6.44
N LEU A 54 2.68 2.10 -7.51
CA LEU A 54 3.33 3.41 -7.41
C LEU A 54 2.32 4.54 -7.11
N GLU A 55 1.13 4.46 -7.70
CA GLU A 55 0.04 5.40 -7.46
C GLU A 55 -0.49 5.29 -6.03
N ALA A 56 -0.72 4.07 -5.54
CA ALA A 56 -1.17 3.83 -4.17
C ALA A 56 -0.16 4.34 -3.13
N VAL A 57 1.14 4.09 -3.34
CA VAL A 57 2.21 4.60 -2.47
C VAL A 57 2.22 6.14 -2.46
N TYR A 58 2.03 6.76 -3.63
CA TYR A 58 1.97 8.21 -3.74
C TYR A 58 0.76 8.79 -2.98
N SER A 59 -0.43 8.24 -3.23
CA SER A 59 -1.68 8.66 -2.58
C SER A 59 -1.55 8.62 -1.06
N ILE A 60 -0.94 7.57 -0.52
CA ILE A 60 -0.86 7.34 0.93
C ILE A 60 0.30 8.07 1.59
N LEU A 61 1.49 8.06 1.01
CA LEU A 61 2.68 8.62 1.67
C LEU A 61 2.99 10.07 1.27
N VAL A 62 2.33 10.60 0.24
CA VAL A 62 2.54 11.99 -0.21
C VAL A 62 1.30 12.82 0.01
N GLU A 63 0.13 12.30 -0.40
CA GLU A 63 -1.13 13.06 -0.34
C GLU A 63 -1.91 12.79 0.94
N TYR A 64 -1.60 11.71 1.65
CA TYR A 64 -2.33 11.25 2.84
C TYR A 64 -3.83 11.05 2.56
N GLU A 65 -4.12 10.56 1.36
CA GLU A 65 -5.48 10.31 0.85
C GLU A 65 -5.81 8.81 0.86
N THR A 66 -6.97 8.48 0.28
CA THR A 66 -7.44 7.11 0.07
C THR A 66 -6.90 6.55 -1.24
N PHE A 67 -6.42 5.31 -1.22
CA PHE A 67 -6.33 4.46 -2.39
C PHE A 67 -7.36 3.33 -2.29
N SER A 68 -8.37 3.34 -3.16
CA SER A 68 -9.46 2.36 -3.16
C SER A 68 -9.76 1.83 -4.56
N GLY A 69 -10.28 0.61 -4.63
CA GLY A 69 -10.74 -0.04 -5.85
C GLY A 69 -11.69 -1.20 -5.53
N ASP A 70 -12.08 -1.97 -6.54
CA ASP A 70 -13.02 -3.08 -6.34
C ASP A 70 -12.52 -4.07 -5.28
N GLY A 71 -13.16 -4.04 -4.11
CA GLY A 71 -12.83 -4.90 -2.98
C GLY A 71 -11.49 -4.61 -2.31
N ILE A 72 -10.88 -3.43 -2.49
CA ILE A 72 -9.68 -3.00 -1.76
C ILE A 72 -9.83 -1.59 -1.21
N CYS A 73 -9.33 -1.36 0.01
CA CYS A 73 -9.21 -0.04 0.59
C CYS A 73 -7.89 0.07 1.38
N TRP A 74 -7.12 1.11 1.09
CA TRP A 74 -5.96 1.53 1.86
C TRP A 74 -6.12 3.03 2.08
N SER A 75 -6.41 3.47 3.31
CA SER A 75 -6.91 4.83 3.52
C SER A 75 -6.55 5.43 4.88
N TYR A 76 -6.33 6.74 4.87
CA TYR A 76 -6.51 7.59 6.04
C TYR A 76 -8.00 7.70 6.40
N PRO A 77 -8.33 8.04 7.66
CA PRO A 77 -9.70 8.33 8.06
C PRO A 77 -10.17 9.65 7.47
N ASP A 78 -11.47 9.76 7.20
CA ASP A 78 -12.14 11.01 6.88
C ASP A 78 -13.09 11.39 8.02
N LEU A 79 -12.56 12.17 8.98
CA LEU A 79 -13.33 12.66 10.14
C LEU A 79 -14.46 13.63 9.76
N ASN A 80 -14.48 14.13 8.52
CA ASN A 80 -15.56 14.99 8.01
C ASN A 80 -16.62 14.22 7.23
N SER A 81 -16.40 12.92 6.97
CA SER A 81 -17.35 12.09 6.25
C SER A 81 -18.71 12.03 6.96
N PRO A 82 -19.84 12.00 6.24
CA PRO A 82 -21.13 11.73 6.84
C PRO A 82 -21.30 10.26 7.30
N PHE A 83 -20.37 9.38 6.94
CA PHE A 83 -20.39 7.96 7.25
C PHE A 83 -19.52 7.66 8.49
N PRO A 84 -20.10 7.16 9.60
CA PRO A 84 -19.35 6.88 10.83
C PRO A 84 -18.22 5.85 10.66
N GLU A 85 -18.33 4.97 9.68
CA GLU A 85 -17.32 3.96 9.34
C GLU A 85 -16.00 4.57 8.84
N ASP A 86 -16.01 5.81 8.34
CA ASP A 86 -14.81 6.53 7.92
C ASP A 86 -14.10 7.23 9.09
N HIS A 87 -14.72 7.23 10.27
CA HIS A 87 -14.21 7.90 11.48
C HIS A 87 -13.43 6.90 12.34
N PHE A 88 -12.15 6.71 12.01
CA PHE A 88 -11.25 5.81 12.71
C PHE A 88 -9.88 6.44 12.99
N ASP A 89 -9.06 5.74 13.79
CA ASP A 89 -7.69 6.14 14.08
C ASP A 89 -6.68 5.37 13.21
N GLY A 90 -5.63 6.06 12.77
CA GLY A 90 -4.52 5.46 12.03
C GLY A 90 -4.83 5.27 10.54
N ILE A 91 -4.55 4.09 10.00
CA ILE A 91 -4.70 3.73 8.59
C ILE A 91 -5.45 2.40 8.49
N VAL A 92 -6.46 2.34 7.64
CA VAL A 92 -7.16 1.10 7.33
C VAL A 92 -6.53 0.42 6.11
N PHE A 93 -6.41 -0.90 6.19
CA PHE A 93 -6.19 -1.80 5.06
C PHE A 93 -7.33 -2.82 5.05
N SER A 94 -8.09 -2.88 3.96
CA SER A 94 -9.22 -3.80 3.76
C SER A 94 -9.09 -4.48 2.40
N ILE A 95 -9.38 -5.79 2.36
CA ILE A 95 -9.55 -6.57 1.13
C ILE A 95 -10.84 -7.39 1.23
N GLY A 96 -11.58 -7.52 0.12
CA GLY A 96 -12.79 -8.35 0.04
C GLY A 96 -14.10 -7.70 0.50
N PHE A 97 -14.30 -6.40 0.23
CA PHE A 97 -15.53 -5.67 0.58
C PHE A 97 -15.82 -5.66 2.09
N ASP A 98 -14.84 -5.19 2.86
CA ASP A 98 -14.96 -4.99 4.31
C ASP A 98 -15.23 -6.27 5.12
N ASP A 99 -14.71 -7.40 4.63
CA ASP A 99 -14.62 -8.62 5.41
C ASP A 99 -13.78 -8.35 6.69
N PRO A 100 -14.35 -8.51 7.90
CA PRO A 100 -13.65 -8.25 9.16
C PRO A 100 -12.37 -9.08 9.34
N ASP A 101 -12.28 -10.27 8.74
CA ASP A 101 -11.07 -11.12 8.81
C ASP A 101 -9.90 -10.56 7.98
N TYR A 102 -10.21 -9.58 7.14
CA TYR A 102 -9.35 -8.94 6.16
C TYR A 102 -9.32 -7.42 6.25
N THR A 103 -9.87 -6.86 7.33
CA THR A 103 -9.80 -5.43 7.63
C THR A 103 -8.91 -5.20 8.84
N VAL A 104 -7.90 -4.35 8.72
CA VAL A 104 -6.95 -4.06 9.80
C VAL A 104 -6.68 -2.56 9.88
N TYR A 105 -6.63 -2.05 11.11
CA TYR A 105 -6.27 -0.68 11.42
C TYR A 105 -4.88 -0.68 12.04
N VAL A 106 -3.99 0.18 11.55
CA VAL A 106 -2.62 0.29 12.04
C VAL A 106 -2.22 1.75 12.20
N SER A 107 -1.18 2.02 12.99
CA SER A 107 -0.62 3.37 13.07
C SER A 107 -0.03 3.83 11.72
N GLU A 108 0.06 5.15 11.51
CA GLU A 108 0.77 5.74 10.35
C GLU A 108 2.21 5.21 10.24
N GLN A 109 2.91 5.09 11.38
CA GLN A 109 4.26 4.56 11.44
C GLN A 109 4.33 3.09 10.97
N THR A 110 3.39 2.26 11.41
CA THR A 110 3.30 0.86 10.95
C THR A 110 2.97 0.79 9.45
N CYS A 111 2.07 1.63 8.95
CA CYS A 111 1.78 1.75 7.52
C CYS A 111 3.06 2.09 6.74
N PHE A 112 3.81 3.11 7.17
CA PHE A 112 5.07 3.51 6.54
C PHE A 112 6.10 2.39 6.54
N GLU A 113 6.29 1.67 7.64
CA GLU A 113 7.25 0.57 7.74
C GLU A 113 6.95 -0.57 6.77
N TYR A 114 5.68 -0.99 6.69
CA TYR A 114 5.25 -1.98 5.71
C TYR A 114 5.41 -1.49 4.27
N THR A 115 5.02 -0.24 4.01
CA THR A 115 5.11 0.38 2.69
C THR A 115 6.55 0.52 2.23
N LYS A 116 7.47 0.90 3.13
CA LYS A 116 8.90 0.98 2.86
C LYS A 116 9.46 -0.39 2.45
N LEU A 117 9.14 -1.46 3.20
CA LEU A 117 9.56 -2.82 2.86
C LEU A 117 8.99 -3.27 1.50
N ALA A 118 7.76 -2.88 1.19
CA ALA A 118 7.14 -3.12 -0.10
C ALA A 118 7.86 -2.35 -1.23
N CYS A 119 8.20 -1.08 -1.01
CA CYS A 119 8.97 -0.28 -1.96
C CYS A 119 10.38 -0.86 -2.22
N GLU A 120 11.08 -1.28 -1.16
CA GLU A 120 12.37 -1.95 -1.27
C GLU A 120 12.29 -3.24 -2.09
N ARG A 121 11.20 -4.00 -1.92
CA ARG A 121 10.93 -5.18 -2.75
C ARG A 121 10.62 -4.80 -4.19
N PHE A 122 9.78 -3.78 -4.43
CA PHE A 122 9.46 -3.29 -5.76
C PHE A 122 10.74 -2.91 -6.52
N MET A 123 11.65 -2.14 -5.89
CA MET A 123 12.92 -1.73 -6.49
C MET A 123 13.87 -2.89 -6.80
N LYS A 124 13.77 -4.02 -6.10
CA LYS A 124 14.53 -5.25 -6.43
C LYS A 124 13.99 -5.93 -7.68
N ILE A 125 12.67 -5.91 -7.89
CA ILE A 125 12.00 -6.51 -9.05
C ILE A 125 12.10 -5.58 -10.28
N HIS A 126 12.05 -4.27 -10.03
CA HIS A 126 12.13 -3.19 -11.02
C HIS A 126 13.38 -2.35 -10.78
N PRO A 127 14.57 -2.78 -11.30
CA PRO A 127 15.83 -2.08 -11.07
C PRO A 127 15.96 -0.77 -11.87
N GLU A 128 14.93 -0.37 -12.63
CA GLU A 128 14.92 0.87 -13.40
C GLU A 128 15.11 2.09 -12.49
N LYS A 129 16.08 2.94 -12.84
CA LYS A 129 16.47 4.12 -12.04
C LYS A 129 15.32 5.08 -11.75
N LYS A 130 14.35 5.19 -12.66
CA LYS A 130 13.18 6.08 -12.48
C LYS A 130 12.36 5.70 -11.25
N TYR A 131 12.10 4.41 -11.05
CA TYR A 131 11.31 3.93 -9.90
C TYR A 131 12.10 4.04 -8.60
N GLN A 132 13.41 3.75 -8.64
CA GLN A 132 14.27 3.93 -7.46
C GLN A 132 14.31 5.38 -7.01
N THR A 133 14.47 6.31 -7.95
CA THR A 133 14.52 7.74 -7.63
C THR A 133 13.18 8.22 -7.06
N PHE A 134 12.07 7.82 -7.68
CA PHE A 134 10.72 8.13 -7.21
C PHE A 134 10.46 7.62 -5.79
N LEU A 135 10.62 6.31 -5.55
CA LEU A 135 10.32 5.69 -4.25
C LEU A 135 11.27 6.17 -3.16
N MET A 136 12.57 6.29 -3.43
CA MET A 136 13.51 6.81 -2.44
C MET A 136 13.23 8.27 -2.08
N ASN A 137 12.75 9.08 -3.03
CA ASN A 137 12.33 10.45 -2.73
C ASN A 137 11.13 10.46 -1.76
N ILE A 138 10.14 9.60 -1.96
CA ILE A 138 8.99 9.49 -1.03
C ILE A 138 9.48 9.00 0.34
N ILE A 139 10.19 7.87 0.39
CA ILE A 139 10.62 7.22 1.65
C ILE A 139 11.49 8.15 2.51
N ASN A 140 12.42 8.89 1.89
CA ASN A 140 13.36 9.73 2.64
C ASN A 140 12.73 11.04 3.15
N ASN A 141 11.63 11.47 2.55
CA ASN A 141 10.95 12.73 2.90
C ASN A 141 9.62 12.53 3.63
N TRP A 142 9.16 11.29 3.79
CA TRP A 142 7.93 10.98 4.52
C TRP A 142 8.01 11.43 5.99
N ARG A 143 6.88 11.92 6.49
CA ARG A 143 6.62 12.32 7.88
C ARG A 143 5.18 11.89 8.22
N PRO A 144 4.87 11.49 9.46
CA PRO A 144 3.49 11.29 9.85
C PRO A 144 2.73 12.64 9.87
N LEU A 145 1.43 12.63 9.56
CA LEU A 145 0.58 13.83 9.61
C LEU A 145 0.51 14.40 11.02
N ASN A 146 0.45 13.50 12.00
CA ASN A 146 0.30 13.84 13.40
C ASN A 146 1.65 13.69 14.13
N GLU A 147 2.67 14.45 13.72
CA GLU A 147 3.84 14.66 14.58
C GLU A 147 3.38 15.49 15.80
N VAL A 148 3.26 14.84 16.95
CA VAL A 148 3.09 15.55 18.23
C VAL A 148 4.38 16.35 18.47
N SER A 149 4.33 17.64 18.17
CA SER A 149 5.32 18.65 18.59
C SER A 149 5.28 18.89 20.09
#